data_AF-A0A3M1BFF8-F1
#
_entry.id   AF-A0A3M1BFF8-F1
#
_cell.length_a   1.000
_cell.length_b   1.000
_cell.length_c   1.000
_cell.angle_alpha   90.00
_cell.angle_beta   90.00
_cell.angle_gamma   90.00
#
_symmetry.space_group_name_H-M   'P 1'
#
loop_
_entity.id
_entity.type
_entity.pdbx_description
1 polymer ?
#
loop_
_entity_poly.entity_id
_entity_poly.type
_entity_poly.pdbx_seq_one_letter_code
_entity_poly.pdbx_strand_id
1 'polypeptide(L)'
;MREEGFYLRAVEDFRRARRKAALQQILARLTGRPAELLSYDDVRRQLRALEGGQTTLQEIPLDAIVGSVGRYTDFTRDFLPRRDSDQQRWVDVMQKA
;
A
#
# COMPACT_ATOMS: atom_id res chain seq x y z
N MET A 1 -16.64 -24.97 -0.71
CA MET A 1 -15.42 -25.56 -0.12
C MET A 1 -14.10 -24.94 -0.60
N ARG A 2 -13.70 -24.90 -1.89
CA ARG A 2 -12.41 -24.28 -2.29
C ARG A 2 -12.35 -22.76 -2.05
N GLU A 3 -13.46 -22.05 -2.27
CA GLU A 3 -13.56 -20.60 -2.07
C GLU A 3 -13.50 -20.19 -0.59
N GLU A 4 -14.12 -20.95 0.31
CA GLU A 4 -14.06 -20.69 1.76
C GLU A 4 -12.62 -20.82 2.29
N GLY A 5 -11.89 -21.86 1.85
CA GLY A 5 -10.49 -22.04 2.22
C GLY A 5 -9.55 -20.97 1.66
N PHE A 6 -9.92 -20.32 0.55
CA PHE A 6 -9.21 -19.14 0.04
C PHE A 6 -9.49 -17.92 0.91
N TYR A 7 -10.77 -17.64 1.18
CA TYR A 7 -11.21 -16.50 1.98
C TYR A 7 -10.52 -16.47 3.35
N LEU A 8 -10.50 -17.61 4.05
CA LEU A 8 -9.85 -17.72 5.36
C LEU A 8 -8.35 -17.40 5.31
N ARG A 9 -7.64 -17.89 4.26
CA ARG A 9 -6.22 -17.60 4.06
C ARG A 9 -5.97 -16.13 3.79
N ALA A 10 -6.78 -15.50 2.94
CA ALA A 10 -6.66 -14.08 2.64
C ALA A 10 -6.95 -13.19 3.86
N VAL A 11 -7.92 -13.57 4.70
CA VAL A 11 -8.20 -12.88 5.98
C VAL A 11 -7.03 -13.04 6.96
N GLU A 12 -6.45 -14.24 7.06
CA GLU A 12 -5.30 -14.46 7.94
C GLU A 12 -4.06 -13.68 7.49
N ASP A 13 -3.81 -13.64 6.17
CA ASP A 13 -2.75 -12.84 5.58
C ASP A 13 -2.93 -11.34 5.88
N PHE A 14 -4.14 -10.81 5.69
CA PHE A 14 -4.46 -9.44 6.07
C PHE A 14 -4.18 -9.17 7.56
N ARG A 15 -4.64 -10.06 8.45
CA ARG A 15 -4.41 -9.91 9.90
C ARG A 15 -2.92 -9.91 10.24
N ARG A 16 -2.13 -10.75 9.58
CA ARG A 16 -0.66 -10.77 9.73
C ARG A 16 -0.05 -9.44 9.26
N ALA A 17 -0.48 -8.92 8.12
CA ALA A 17 -0.04 -7.63 7.60
C ALA A 17 -0.42 -6.46 8.54
N ARG A 18 -1.64 -6.45 9.10
CA ARG A 18 -2.10 -5.45 10.10
C ARG A 18 -1.24 -5.45 11.37
N ARG A 19 -0.93 -6.63 11.91
CA ARG A 19 -0.04 -6.74 13.08
C ARG A 19 1.36 -6.21 12.79
N LYS A 20 1.90 -6.55 11.61
CA LYS A 20 3.21 -6.04 11.17
C LYS A 20 3.18 -4.51 11.01
N ALA A 21 2.11 -3.94 10.45
CA ALA A 21 1.93 -2.49 10.35
C ALA A 21 1.93 -1.80 11.73
N ALA A 22 1.22 -2.37 12.71
CA ALA A 22 1.16 -1.85 14.07
C ALA A 22 2.55 -1.87 14.73
N LEU A 23 3.30 -2.96 14.60
CA LEU A 23 4.67 -3.05 15.10
C LEU A 23 5.59 -2.00 14.44
N GLN A 24 5.49 -1.83 13.12
CA GLN A 24 6.26 -0.81 12.41
C GLN A 24 5.98 0.60 12.91
N GLN A 25 4.72 0.93 13.22
CA GLN A 25 4.37 2.24 13.76
C GLN A 25 4.96 2.46 15.17
N ILE A 26 4.99 1.43 16.01
CA ILE A 26 5.62 1.50 17.33
C ILE A 26 7.12 1.75 17.16
N LEU A 27 7.80 0.94 16.32
CA LEU A 27 9.23 1.08 16.07
C LEU A 27 9.58 2.44 15.44
N ALA A 28 8.77 2.94 14.52
CA ALA A 28 8.94 4.25 13.90
C ALA A 28 8.92 5.38 14.94
N ARG A 29 7.98 5.35 15.89
CA ARG A 29 7.92 6.32 16.99
C ARG A 29 9.14 6.23 17.91
N LEU A 30 9.62 5.03 18.20
CA LEU A 30 10.80 4.82 19.04
C LEU A 30 12.11 5.26 18.36
N THR A 31 12.20 5.04 17.05
CA THR A 31 13.42 5.32 16.25
C THR A 31 13.44 6.71 15.61
N GLY A 32 12.32 7.44 15.64
CA GLY A 32 12.16 8.72 14.93
C GLY A 32 12.12 8.60 13.41
N ARG A 33 12.00 7.39 12.85
CA ARG A 33 11.98 7.17 11.40
C ARG A 33 10.55 7.27 10.85
N PRO A 34 10.32 7.96 9.73
CA PRO A 34 8.97 8.05 9.14
C PRO A 34 8.46 6.68 8.66
N ALA A 35 7.27 6.30 9.11
CA ALA A 35 6.58 5.07 8.69
C ALA A 35 5.48 5.32 7.64
N GLU A 36 5.35 6.56 7.17
CA GLU A 36 4.28 7.01 6.29
C GLU A 36 4.73 6.96 4.84
N LEU A 37 3.80 6.65 3.94
CA LEU A 37 4.03 6.82 2.50
C LEU A 37 4.06 8.30 2.16
N LEU A 38 4.89 8.63 1.19
CA LEU A 38 4.94 9.97 0.64
C LEU A 38 3.70 10.23 -0.21
N SER A 39 3.11 11.42 -0.06
CA SER A 39 2.11 11.94 -0.97
C SER A 39 2.76 12.21 -2.32
N TYR A 40 2.23 11.59 -3.38
CA TYR A 40 2.68 11.84 -4.75
C TYR A 40 2.58 13.34 -5.09
N ASP A 41 1.44 13.96 -4.78
CA ASP A 41 1.20 15.37 -5.10
C ASP A 41 2.16 16.30 -4.35
N ASP A 42 2.50 15.98 -3.10
CA ASP A 42 3.42 16.80 -2.31
C ASP A 42 4.84 16.71 -2.89
N VAL A 43 5.31 15.51 -3.19
CA VAL A 43 6.63 15.28 -3.81
C VAL A 43 6.68 15.96 -5.19
N ARG A 44 5.65 15.78 -6.00
CA ARG A 44 5.53 16.41 -7.32
C ARG A 44 5.62 17.94 -7.23
N ARG A 45 4.87 18.57 -6.32
CA ARG A 45 4.90 20.02 -6.11
C ARG A 45 6.28 20.50 -5.66
N GLN A 46 6.93 19.79 -4.73
CA GLN A 46 8.27 20.12 -4.26
C GLN A 46 9.33 20.06 -5.38
N LEU A 47 9.21 19.07 -6.27
CA LEU A 47 10.11 18.91 -7.41
C LEU A 47 9.81 19.89 -8.57
N ARG A 48 8.79 20.74 -8.45
CA ARG A 48 8.28 21.61 -9.53
C ARG A 48 8.02 20.83 -10.81
N ALA A 49 7.61 19.56 -10.67
CA ALA A 49 7.39 18.68 -11.80
C ALA A 49 6.17 19.17 -12.59
N LEU A 50 6.43 19.68 -13.80
CA LEU A 50 5.40 20.02 -14.77
C LEU A 50 4.85 18.72 -15.35
N GLU A 51 3.54 18.51 -15.29
CA GLU A 51 2.86 17.35 -15.91
C GLU A 51 2.80 17.45 -17.45
N GLY A 52 3.56 18.37 -18.05
CA GLY A 52 3.57 18.64 -19.49
C GLY A 52 4.45 17.67 -20.27
N GLY A 53 4.30 16.37 -20.05
CA GLY A 53 4.92 15.33 -20.88
C GLY A 53 3.95 14.86 -21.96
N GLN A 54 4.49 14.47 -23.11
CA GLN A 54 3.73 13.79 -24.15
C GLN A 54 3.24 12.43 -23.62
N THR A 55 1.94 12.15 -23.74
CA THR A 55 1.40 10.82 -23.39
C THR A 55 2.02 9.78 -24.32
N THR A 56 2.72 8.81 -23.74
CA THR A 56 3.34 7.71 -24.47
C THR A 56 2.88 6.38 -23.91
N LEU A 57 2.84 5.36 -24.77
CA LEU A 57 2.67 3.99 -24.32
C LEU A 57 4.06 3.47 -23.89
N GLN A 58 4.17 3.08 -22.63
CA GLN A 58 5.41 2.54 -22.08
C GLN A 58 5.09 1.30 -21.24
N GLU A 59 5.87 0.24 -21.42
CA GLU A 59 5.84 -0.93 -20.54
C GLU A 59 6.55 -0.58 -19.23
N ILE A 60 5.89 -0.87 -18.11
CA ILE A 60 6.40 -0.63 -16.77
C ILE A 60 6.58 -1.98 -16.07
N PRO A 61 7.80 -2.32 -15.61
CA PRO A 61 8.02 -3.50 -14.79
C PRO A 61 7.12 -3.49 -13.55
N LEU A 62 6.55 -4.65 -13.19
CA LEU A 62 5.62 -4.73 -12.06
C LEU A 62 6.27 -4.30 -10.72
N ASP A 63 7.56 -4.57 -10.55
CA ASP A 63 8.36 -4.17 -9.39
C ASP A 63 8.65 -2.65 -9.34
N ALA A 64 8.51 -1.94 -10.46
CA ALA A 64 8.57 -0.48 -10.51
C ALA A 64 7.23 0.18 -10.13
N ILE A 65 6.13 -0.58 -10.04
CA ILE A 65 4.83 -0.07 -9.60
C ILE A 65 4.82 -0.02 -8.07
N VAL A 66 5.30 1.11 -7.54
CA VAL A 66 5.27 1.43 -6.12
C VAL A 66 4.22 2.49 -5.84
N GLY A 67 3.52 2.38 -4.71
CA GLY A 67 2.67 3.47 -4.25
C GLY A 67 1.19 3.29 -4.51
N SER A 68 0.43 4.18 -3.88
CA SER A 68 -0.92 4.54 -4.31
C SER A 68 -0.99 6.06 -4.34
N VAL A 69 -1.40 6.65 -5.46
CA VAL A 69 -1.52 8.11 -5.59
C VAL A 69 -2.59 8.64 -4.62
N GLY A 70 -3.74 7.97 -4.53
CA GLY A 70 -4.89 8.46 -3.75
C GLY A 70 -5.07 7.88 -2.34
N ARG A 71 -4.32 6.85 -1.94
CA ARG A 71 -4.51 6.13 -0.67
C ARG A 71 -3.25 6.02 0.19
N TYR A 72 -2.29 6.93 0.01
CA TYR A 72 -1.01 6.89 0.72
C TYR A 72 -1.16 6.91 2.26
N THR A 73 -2.25 7.45 2.80
CA THR A 73 -2.55 7.47 4.24
C THR A 73 -3.08 6.15 4.80
N ASP A 74 -3.54 5.24 3.93
CA ASP A 74 -4.15 3.97 4.32
C ASP A 74 -3.11 2.86 4.57
N PHE A 75 -1.85 3.12 4.20
CA PHE A 75 -0.76 2.14 4.29
C PHE A 75 0.47 2.69 5.02
N THR A 76 1.29 1.79 5.55
CA THR A 76 2.66 2.14 5.97
C THR A 76 3.56 2.31 4.75
N ARG A 77 4.77 2.83 4.98
CA ARG A 77 5.83 2.96 3.97
C ARG A 77 6.13 1.66 3.21
N ASP A 78 5.86 0.51 3.84
CA ASP A 78 6.04 -0.82 3.26
C ASP A 78 4.71 -1.44 2.76
N PHE A 79 3.71 -0.62 2.47
CA PHE A 79 2.39 -1.00 1.93
C PHE A 79 1.56 -1.92 2.82
N LEU A 80 1.78 -1.87 4.14
CA LEU A 80 0.97 -2.65 5.08
C LEU A 80 -0.30 -1.89 5.47
N PRO A 81 -1.46 -2.55 5.56
CA PRO A 81 -2.73 -1.88 5.83
C PRO A 81 -2.77 -1.24 7.23
N ARG A 82 -3.29 -0.02 7.30
CA ARG A 82 -3.46 0.71 8.58
C ARG A 82 -4.89 0.68 9.10
N ARG A 83 -5.88 0.33 8.26
CA ARG A 83 -7.30 0.33 8.62
C ARG A 83 -7.87 -1.08 8.53
N ASP A 84 -8.70 -1.46 9.49
CA ASP A 84 -9.37 -2.77 9.47
C ASP A 84 -10.42 -2.86 8.36
N SER A 85 -10.97 -1.72 7.93
CA SER A 85 -11.89 -1.62 6.79
C SER A 85 -11.29 -2.12 5.47
N ASP A 86 -9.96 -2.23 5.37
CA ASP A 86 -9.29 -2.74 4.17
C ASP A 86 -9.33 -4.27 4.04
N GLN A 87 -9.82 -5.01 5.04
CA GLN A 87 -9.82 -6.47 5.02
C GLN A 87 -10.58 -7.03 3.81
N GLN A 88 -11.80 -6.56 3.57
CA GLN A 88 -12.62 -7.10 2.48
C GLN A 88 -11.96 -6.83 1.13
N ARG A 89 -11.49 -5.61 0.92
CA ARG A 89 -10.77 -5.23 -0.31
C ARG A 89 -9.50 -6.07 -0.50
N TRP A 90 -8.77 -6.37 0.57
CA TRP A 90 -7.58 -7.24 0.52
C TRP A 90 -7.95 -8.63 -0.01
N VAL A 91 -9.01 -9.23 0.55
CA VAL A 91 -9.54 -10.51 0.09
C VAL A 91 -9.92 -10.46 -1.38
N ASP A 92 -10.66 -9.43 -1.80
CA ASP A 92 -11.12 -9.28 -3.18
C ASP A 92 -9.96 -9.15 -4.19
N VAL A 93 -8.87 -8.50 -3.79
CA VAL A 93 -7.65 -8.37 -4.63
C VAL A 93 -6.91 -9.69 -4.70
N MET A 94 -6.71 -10.37 -3.57
CA MET A 94 -6.03 -11.67 -3.57
C MET A 94 -6.78 -12.71 -4.39
N GLN A 95 -8.12 -12.69 -4.41
CA GLN A 95 -8.92 -13.61 -5.24
C GLN A 95 -8.69 -13.43 -6.74
N LYS A 96 -8.29 -12.22 -7.16
CA LYS A 96 -8.09 -11.87 -8.57
C LYS A 96 -6.63 -11.93 -9.01
N ALA A 97 -5.71 -12.22 -8.09
CA ALA A 97 -4.27 -12.35 -8.33
C ALA A 97 -3.89 -13.83 -8.53
#